data_AF-A0A817A0Y9-F1
#
_entry.id   AF-A0A817A0Y9-F1
#
_cell.length_a   1.000
_cell.length_b   1.000
_cell.length_c   1.000
_cell.angle_alpha   90.00
_cell.angle_beta   90.00
_cell.angle_gamma   90.00
#
_symmetry.space_group_name_H-M   'P 1'
#
loop_
_entity.id
_entity.type
_entity.pdbx_description
1 polymer ?
#
loop_
_entity_poly.entity_id
_entity_poly.type
_entity_poly.pdbx_seq_one_letter_code
_entity_poly.pdbx_strand_id
1 'polypeptide(L)'
;MHLLCFNVRGLDLRWGEVCLLVKRHRFYIIVLGEVGHVDFSLLGAAFANYPIFYQAGENPHGGVLNVCVVDLLLEQTIRLIAIYAPVSKSWDWMDLSSFVTNRCTITGDFNIDIEKDGEKAERLLEWMDSCCLGPFIPVTSTAKED
;
A
#
# COMPACT_ATOMS: atom_id res chain seq x y z
N MET A 1 -10.96 10.42 7.07
CA MET A 1 -10.78 8.99 6.71
C MET A 1 -9.40 8.58 7.18
N HIS A 2 -9.25 7.48 7.91
CA HIS A 2 -7.96 6.94 8.36
C HIS A 2 -7.63 5.68 7.58
N LEU A 3 -6.44 5.62 7.00
CA LEU A 3 -5.93 4.48 6.25
C LEU A 3 -4.71 3.91 6.98
N LEU A 4 -4.66 2.59 7.13
CA LEU A 4 -3.46 1.87 7.53
C LEU A 4 -2.83 1.28 6.27
N CYS A 5 -1.56 1.58 6.02
CA CYS A 5 -0.76 0.88 5.02
C CYS A 5 0.43 0.26 5.75
N PHE A 6 0.58 -1.06 5.66
CA PHE A 6 1.57 -1.78 6.45
C PHE A 6 2.12 -2.98 5.68
N ASN A 7 3.40 -2.94 5.35
CA ASN A 7 4.11 -4.11 4.86
C ASN A 7 4.43 -5.05 6.05
N VAL A 8 3.77 -6.21 6.10
CA VAL A 8 3.81 -7.13 7.24
C VAL A 8 4.89 -8.21 7.10
N ARG A 9 5.44 -8.45 5.91
CA ARG A 9 6.50 -9.46 5.67
C ARG A 9 6.18 -10.84 6.29
N GLY A 10 4.97 -11.33 6.06
CA GLY A 10 4.40 -12.53 6.68
C GLY A 10 3.31 -12.18 7.70
N LEU A 11 2.04 -12.34 7.30
CA LEU A 11 0.91 -12.00 8.15
C LEU A 11 0.80 -12.90 9.38
N ASP A 12 1.13 -14.18 9.25
CA ASP A 12 1.16 -15.16 10.34
C ASP A 12 2.15 -14.75 11.44
N LEU A 13 3.33 -14.26 11.06
CA LEU A 13 4.38 -13.82 11.99
C LEU A 13 3.99 -12.52 12.73
N ARG A 14 3.33 -11.58 12.04
CA ARG A 14 2.97 -10.27 12.59
C ARG A 14 1.49 -10.11 12.93
N TRP A 15 0.74 -11.20 12.98
CA TRP A 15 -0.71 -11.18 13.21
C TRP A 15 -1.10 -10.45 14.50
N GLY A 16 -0.36 -10.69 15.59
CA GLY A 16 -0.61 -10.04 16.88
C GLY A 16 -0.47 -8.52 16.82
N GLU A 17 0.52 -8.02 16.07
CA GLU A 17 0.76 -6.59 15.89
C GLU A 17 -0.36 -5.95 15.06
N VAL A 18 -0.76 -6.59 13.95
CA VAL A 18 -1.89 -6.14 13.13
C VAL A 18 -3.17 -6.08 13.98
N CYS A 19 -3.46 -7.12 14.76
CA CYS A 19 -4.61 -7.14 15.67
C CYS A 19 -4.57 -5.98 16.68
N LEU A 20 -3.39 -5.70 17.25
CA LEU A 20 -3.24 -4.64 18.24
C LEU A 20 -3.45 -3.27 17.62
N LEU A 21 -2.91 -3.02 16.43
CA LEU A 21 -3.11 -1.76 15.69
C LEU A 21 -4.58 -1.55 15.34
N VAL A 22 -5.25 -2.57 14.77
CA VAL A 22 -6.66 -2.50 14.37
C VAL A 22 -7.61 -2.37 15.56
N LYS A 23 -7.27 -2.94 16.72
CA LYS A 23 -8.05 -2.76 17.96
C LYS A 23 -7.85 -1.39 18.59
N ARG A 24 -6.62 -0.86 18.55
CA ARG A 24 -6.27 0.41 19.20
C ARG A 24 -6.71 1.63 18.39
N HIS A 25 -6.73 1.51 17.07
CA HIS A 25 -7.03 2.61 16.17
C HIS A 25 -8.19 2.25 15.24
N ARG A 26 -9.08 3.21 15.01
CA ARG A 26 -10.18 3.04 14.06
C ARG A 26 -9.73 3.43 12.66
N PHE A 27 -9.36 2.43 11.87
CA PHE A 27 -9.09 2.59 10.43
C PHE A 27 -10.38 2.37 9.63
N TYR A 28 -10.47 3.02 8.47
CA TYR A 28 -11.55 2.79 7.49
C TYR A 28 -11.10 1.84 6.40
N ILE A 29 -9.80 1.86 6.10
CA ILE A 29 -9.16 1.06 5.06
C ILE A 29 -7.86 0.52 5.64
N ILE A 30 -7.60 -0.76 5.40
CA ILE A 30 -6.38 -1.44 5.82
C ILE A 30 -5.76 -2.09 4.58
N VAL A 31 -4.55 -1.69 4.24
CA VAL A 31 -3.74 -2.23 3.15
C VAL A 31 -2.56 -2.95 3.77
N LEU A 32 -2.49 -4.27 3.57
CA LEU A 32 -1.38 -5.09 4.06
C LEU A 32 -0.55 -5.59 2.88
N GLY A 33 0.74 -5.27 2.88
CA GLY A 33 1.73 -5.74 1.90
C GLY A 33 2.50 -6.96 2.41
N GLU A 34 3.03 -7.77 1.49
CA GLU A 34 3.77 -9.02 1.80
C GLU A 34 3.07 -9.92 2.83
N VAL A 35 1.75 -10.15 2.67
CA VAL A 35 0.97 -10.97 3.61
C VAL A 35 1.34 -12.45 3.60
N GLY A 36 2.00 -12.92 2.53
CA GLY A 36 2.31 -14.33 2.33
C GLY A 36 1.06 -15.18 2.06
N HIS A 37 1.12 -16.46 2.38
CA HIS A 37 -0.06 -17.32 2.31
C HIS A 37 -1.02 -16.99 3.46
N VAL A 38 -2.21 -16.51 3.13
CA VAL A 38 -3.20 -16.10 4.13
C VAL A 38 -4.12 -17.26 4.49
N ASP A 39 -4.09 -17.66 5.76
CA ASP A 39 -5.16 -18.47 6.34
C ASP A 39 -6.34 -17.56 6.72
N PHE A 40 -7.39 -17.56 5.91
CA PHE A 40 -8.57 -16.73 6.12
C PHE A 40 -9.31 -17.05 7.43
N SER A 41 -9.10 -18.23 8.03
CA SER A 41 -9.68 -18.54 9.33
C SER A 41 -9.11 -17.67 10.46
N LEU A 42 -7.86 -17.19 10.30
CA LEU A 42 -7.21 -16.29 11.25
C LEU A 42 -7.78 -14.88 11.21
N LEU A 43 -8.28 -14.43 10.05
CA LEU A 43 -8.78 -13.05 9.87
C LEU A 43 -9.98 -12.76 10.78
N GLY A 44 -10.76 -13.79 11.10
CA GLY A 44 -11.67 -13.89 12.24
C GLY A 44 -12.44 -12.61 12.60
N ALA A 45 -12.52 -12.34 13.91
CA ALA A 45 -13.24 -11.17 14.45
C ALA A 45 -12.53 -9.83 14.21
N ALA A 46 -11.21 -9.84 13.97
CA ALA A 46 -10.43 -8.62 13.79
C ALA A 46 -10.83 -7.86 12.51
N PHE A 47 -11.19 -8.61 11.46
CA PHE A 47 -11.62 -8.05 10.18
C PHE A 47 -13.10 -8.28 9.85
N ALA A 48 -13.91 -8.72 10.81
CA ALA A 48 -15.32 -9.09 10.57
C ALA A 48 -16.18 -7.97 9.94
N ASN A 49 -15.79 -6.71 10.11
CA ASN A 49 -16.50 -5.56 9.56
C ASN A 49 -15.89 -5.02 8.25
N TYR A 50 -14.88 -5.69 7.69
CA TYR A 50 -14.22 -5.26 6.46
C TYR A 50 -14.51 -6.25 5.34
N PRO A 51 -14.93 -5.78 4.16
CA PRO A 51 -14.79 -6.55 2.94
C PRO A 51 -13.30 -6.86 2.70
N ILE A 52 -12.98 -8.12 2.45
CA ILE A 52 -11.59 -8.58 2.28
C ILE A 52 -11.33 -8.86 0.81
N PHE A 53 -10.30 -8.20 0.28
CA PHE A 53 -9.75 -8.47 -1.05
C PHE A 53 -8.34 -9.03 -0.86
N TYR A 54 -8.07 -10.16 -1.49
CA TYR A 54 -6.77 -10.82 -1.41
C TYR A 54 -6.27 -11.09 -2.83
N GLN A 55 -5.04 -10.67 -3.08
CA GLN A 55 -4.30 -10.98 -4.28
C GLN A 55 -3.05 -11.74 -3.84
N ALA A 56 -2.96 -13.01 -4.24
CA ALA A 56 -1.76 -13.79 -4.03
C ALA A 56 -0.64 -13.21 -4.91
N GLY A 57 0.56 -13.06 -4.34
CA GLY A 57 1.74 -12.74 -5.14
C GLY A 57 2.08 -13.90 -6.08
N GLU A 58 2.50 -13.58 -7.30
CA GLU A 58 2.83 -14.60 -8.31
C GLU A 58 4.17 -15.29 -8.06
N ASN A 59 5.00 -14.80 -7.14
CA ASN A 59 6.30 -15.40 -6.84
C ASN A 59 6.68 -15.36 -5.34
N PRO A 60 7.37 -16.39 -4.83
CA PRO A 60 7.89 -16.42 -3.45
C PRO A 60 9.04 -15.42 -3.22
N HIS A 61 9.51 -14.73 -4.27
CA HIS A 61 10.65 -13.82 -4.22
C HIS A 61 10.30 -12.34 -4.49
N GLY A 62 9.02 -12.00 -4.63
CA GLY A 62 8.56 -10.59 -4.75
C GLY A 62 9.06 -9.85 -6.01
N GLY A 63 9.27 -10.55 -7.13
CA GLY A 63 9.84 -10.00 -8.37
C GLY A 63 8.86 -9.33 -9.34
N VAL A 64 7.57 -9.22 -9.00
CA VAL A 64 6.54 -8.57 -9.84
C VAL A 64 5.84 -7.47 -9.04
N LEU A 65 5.54 -6.36 -9.70
CA LEU A 65 4.72 -5.27 -9.17
C LEU A 65 3.30 -5.78 -8.90
N ASN A 66 2.85 -5.70 -7.65
CA ASN A 66 1.47 -6.00 -7.29
C ASN A 66 0.71 -4.70 -7.12
N VAL A 67 -0.42 -4.57 -7.82
CA VAL A 67 -1.25 -3.37 -7.81
C VAL A 67 -2.69 -3.79 -7.54
N CYS A 68 -3.28 -3.26 -6.48
CA CYS A 68 -4.70 -3.40 -6.19
C CYS A 68 -5.38 -2.04 -6.35
N VAL A 69 -6.35 -1.96 -7.26
CA VAL A 69 -7.11 -0.74 -7.53
C VAL A 69 -8.56 -0.95 -7.07
N VAL A 70 -9.04 -0.08 -6.18
CA VAL A 70 -10.38 -0.14 -5.62
C VAL A 70 -11.04 1.23 -5.67
N ASP A 71 -12.24 1.30 -6.23
CA ASP A 71 -13.06 2.52 -6.22
C ASP A 71 -13.96 2.55 -4.97
N LEU A 72 -13.77 3.57 -4.14
CA LEU A 72 -14.56 3.81 -2.94
C LEU A 72 -15.77 4.68 -3.30
N LEU A 73 -16.95 4.07 -3.28
CA LEU A 73 -18.22 4.72 -3.63
C LEU A 73 -18.76 5.57 -2.47
N LEU A 74 -18.12 6.72 -2.24
CA LEU A 74 -18.57 7.76 -1.30
C LEU A 74 -19.46 8.80 -2.01
N GLU A 75 -19.77 9.94 -1.39
CA GLU A 75 -20.48 11.06 -2.05
C GLU A 75 -19.83 11.47 -3.37
N GLN A 76 -18.50 11.42 -3.41
CA GLN A 76 -17.71 11.48 -4.63
C GLN A 76 -16.75 10.30 -4.61
N THR A 77 -16.68 9.55 -5.71
CA THR A 77 -15.78 8.38 -5.82
C THR A 77 -14.34 8.78 -5.57
N ILE A 78 -13.64 7.98 -4.75
CA ILE A 78 -12.20 8.07 -4.53
C ILE A 78 -11.57 6.74 -4.92
N ARG A 79 -10.57 6.77 -5.79
CA ARG A 79 -9.81 5.57 -6.17
C ARG A 79 -8.63 5.34 -5.24
N LEU A 80 -8.57 4.18 -4.61
CA LEU A 80 -7.40 3.73 -3.88
C LEU A 80 -6.55 2.83 -4.79
N ILE A 81 -5.26 3.14 -4.88
CA ILE A 81 -4.27 2.34 -5.59
C ILE A 81 -3.24 1.87 -4.55
N ALA A 82 -3.31 0.60 -4.18
CA ALA A 82 -2.36 -0.04 -3.27
C ALA A 82 -1.26 -0.73 -4.08
N ILE A 83 0.00 -0.44 -3.78
CA ILE A 83 1.17 -0.94 -4.53
C ILE A 83 2.09 -1.74 -3.61
N TYR A 84 2.63 -2.83 -4.15
CA TYR A 84 3.88 -3.42 -3.68
C TYR A 84 4.82 -3.54 -4.88
N ALA A 85 5.83 -2.67 -4.91
CA ALA A 85 6.85 -2.65 -5.95
C ALA A 85 7.96 -3.66 -5.64
N PRO A 86 8.51 -4.37 -6.65
CA PRO A 86 9.56 -5.35 -6.41
C PRO A 86 10.89 -4.66 -6.05
N VAL A 87 11.66 -5.25 -5.13
CA VAL A 87 13.00 -4.76 -4.72
C VAL A 87 13.99 -4.69 -5.89
N SER A 88 13.79 -5.49 -6.94
CA SER A 88 14.56 -5.39 -8.19
C SER A 88 14.48 -4.00 -8.83
N LYS A 89 13.39 -3.27 -8.54
CA LYS A 89 13.06 -1.96 -9.13
C LYS A 89 13.18 -2.00 -10.65
N SER A 90 12.66 -3.07 -11.27
CA SER A 90 12.78 -3.37 -12.70
C SER A 90 11.51 -3.06 -13.48
N TRP A 91 10.69 -2.15 -12.97
CA TRP A 91 9.34 -1.88 -13.46
C TRP A 91 9.21 -0.44 -13.94
N ASP A 92 8.18 -0.18 -14.75
CA ASP A 92 7.91 1.16 -15.31
C ASP A 92 6.70 1.80 -14.63
N TRP A 93 6.92 2.94 -13.97
CA TRP A 93 5.87 3.71 -13.31
C TRP A 93 4.77 4.15 -14.28
N MET A 94 5.11 4.35 -15.56
CA MET A 94 4.16 4.77 -16.58
C MET A 94 3.03 3.76 -16.81
N ASP A 95 3.26 2.47 -16.53
CA ASP A 95 2.23 1.42 -16.64
C ASP A 95 1.04 1.67 -15.70
N LEU A 96 1.24 2.43 -14.63
CA LEU A 96 0.20 2.77 -13.66
C LEU A 96 -0.66 3.96 -14.07
N SER A 97 -0.24 4.73 -15.07
CA SER A 97 -0.87 6.02 -15.44
C SER A 97 -2.35 5.86 -15.78
N SER A 98 -2.72 4.73 -16.40
CA SER A 98 -4.12 4.44 -16.77
C SER A 98 -5.06 4.28 -15.56
N PHE A 99 -4.51 3.98 -14.38
CA PHE A 99 -5.28 3.86 -13.14
C PHE A 99 -5.48 5.19 -12.42
N VAL A 100 -4.61 6.18 -12.68
CA VAL A 100 -4.64 7.49 -12.03
C VAL A 100 -5.90 8.26 -12.43
N THR A 101 -6.54 8.89 -11.45
CA THR A 101 -7.71 9.76 -11.66
C THR A 101 -7.57 11.03 -10.84
N ASN A 102 -8.36 12.05 -11.12
CA ASN A 102 -8.34 13.32 -10.36
C ASN A 102 -8.68 13.16 -8.86
N ARG A 103 -9.22 12.00 -8.45
CA ARG A 103 -9.57 11.70 -7.06
C ARG A 103 -9.02 10.33 -6.67
N CYS A 104 -7.70 10.17 -6.75
CA CYS A 104 -7.04 8.96 -6.28
C CYS A 104 -6.09 9.20 -5.10
N THR A 105 -5.80 8.13 -4.38
CA THR A 105 -4.68 8.03 -3.44
C THR A 105 -3.88 6.80 -3.79
N ILE A 106 -2.57 6.97 -3.88
CA ILE A 106 -1.63 5.88 -4.11
C ILE A 106 -0.89 5.62 -2.79
N THR A 107 -0.84 4.38 -2.36
CA THR A 107 -0.21 3.97 -1.10
C THR A 107 0.43 2.61 -1.27
N GLY A 108 1.40 2.26 -0.43
CA GLY A 108 2.07 0.98 -0.56
C GLY A 108 3.53 1.02 -0.16
N ASP A 109 4.19 -0.10 -0.47
CA ASP A 109 5.65 -0.17 -0.44
C ASP A 109 6.16 0.05 -1.87
N PHE A 110 6.74 1.23 -2.09
CA PHE A 110 7.31 1.63 -3.38
C PHE A 110 8.69 1.03 -3.61
N ASN A 111 9.32 0.45 -2.57
CA ASN A 111 10.69 -0.06 -2.60
C ASN A 111 11.70 0.90 -3.25
N ILE A 112 11.47 2.21 -3.10
CA ILE A 112 12.36 3.29 -3.55
C ILE A 112 12.71 4.17 -2.36
N ASP A 113 14.00 4.42 -2.20
CA ASP A 113 14.56 5.45 -1.33
C ASP A 113 14.81 6.71 -2.20
N ILE A 114 14.06 7.77 -1.92
CA ILE A 114 14.09 9.02 -2.70
C ILE A 114 15.49 9.66 -2.71
N GLU A 115 16.29 9.47 -1.66
CA GLU A 115 17.61 10.08 -1.54
C GLU A 115 18.72 9.18 -2.07
N LYS A 116 18.55 7.85 -2.01
CA LYS A 116 19.62 6.89 -2.34
C LYS A 116 19.53 6.25 -3.71
N ASP A 117 18.35 6.21 -4.33
CA ASP A 117 18.13 5.41 -5.54
C ASP A 117 18.36 6.14 -6.87
N GLY A 118 18.83 7.40 -6.84
CA GLY A 118 19.24 8.17 -8.01
C GLY A 118 18.20 8.17 -9.13
N GLU A 119 18.59 7.74 -10.33
CA GLU A 119 17.72 7.69 -11.53
C GLU A 119 16.38 6.98 -11.29
N LYS A 120 16.34 5.96 -10.41
CA LYS A 120 15.08 5.25 -10.13
C LYS A 120 14.12 6.10 -9.31
N ALA A 121 14.64 6.87 -8.36
CA ALA A 121 13.83 7.85 -7.63
C ALA A 121 13.40 8.98 -8.55
N GLU A 122 14.28 9.47 -9.43
CA GLU A 122 13.94 10.49 -10.44
C GLU A 122 12.77 10.03 -11.33
N ARG A 123 12.81 8.80 -11.85
CA ARG A 123 11.71 8.25 -12.67
C ARG A 123 10.37 8.18 -11.93
N LEU A 124 10.39 7.84 -10.64
CA LEU A 124 9.19 7.87 -9.79
C LEU A 124 8.64 9.31 -9.70
N LEU A 125 9.51 10.28 -9.41
CA LEU A 125 9.13 11.69 -9.26
C LEU A 125 8.63 12.28 -10.58
N GLU A 126 9.29 12.01 -11.71
CA GLU A 126 8.87 12.43 -13.04
C GLU A 126 7.49 11.86 -13.41
N TRP A 127 7.26 10.58 -13.12
CA TRP A 127 5.94 9.97 -13.31
C TRP A 127 4.89 10.64 -12.42
N MET A 128 5.19 10.85 -11.13
CA MET A 128 4.29 11.55 -10.21
C MET A 128 3.92 12.94 -10.74
N ASP A 129 4.89 13.72 -11.19
CA ASP A 129 4.69 15.04 -11.77
C ASP A 129 3.83 14.99 -13.04
N SER A 130 4.09 14.02 -13.93
CA SER A 130 3.30 13.82 -15.16
C SER A 130 1.83 13.54 -14.89
N CYS A 131 1.55 12.94 -13.73
CA CYS A 131 0.22 12.58 -13.25
C CYS A 131 -0.38 13.61 -12.27
N CYS A 132 0.31 14.74 -12.03
CA CYS A 132 -0.07 15.75 -11.03
C CYS A 132 -0.27 15.17 -9.61
N LEU A 133 0.54 14.17 -9.25
CA LEU A 133 0.52 13.53 -7.93
C LEU A 133 1.44 14.27 -6.96
N GLY A 134 0.91 14.59 -5.78
CA GLY A 134 1.69 15.17 -4.69
C GLY A 134 1.93 14.15 -3.57
N PRO A 135 3.12 14.11 -2.94
CA PRO A 135 3.33 13.28 -1.76
C PRO A 135 2.47 13.79 -0.61
N PHE A 136 1.92 12.86 0.16
CA PHE A 136 1.28 13.20 1.43
C PHE A 136 2.34 13.27 2.53
N ILE A 137 2.62 14.49 3.01
CA ILE A 137 3.51 14.71 4.15
C ILE A 137 2.62 14.85 5.40
N PRO A 138 2.61 13.87 6.33
CA PRO A 138 1.85 14.00 7.56
C PRO A 138 2.39 15.18 8.38
N VAL A 139 1.46 16.00 8.90
CA VAL A 139 1.77 17.23 9.68
C VAL A 139 2.46 16.92 11.02
N THR A 140 2.47 15.66 11.45
CA THR A 140 3.13 15.17 12.66
C THR A 140 3.98 13.95 12.35
N SER A 141 5.27 13.98 12.72
CA SER A 141 6.14 12.81 12.70
C SER A 141 5.52 11.67 13.51
N THR A 142 5.37 10.49 12.91
CA THR A 142 5.00 9.26 13.61
C THR A 142 6.22 8.46 14.08
N ALA A 143 7.43 8.90 13.74
CA ALA A 143 8.65 8.34 14.29
C ALA A 143 8.97 9.05 15.61
N LYS A 144 9.11 8.29 16.70
CA LYS A 144 9.92 8.76 17.82
C LYS A 144 11.35 8.78 17.32
N GLU A 145 12.01 9.93 17.44
CA GLU A 145 13.47 9.98 17.49
C GLU A 145 13.88 9.13 18.71
N ASP A 146 14.51 7.98 18.45
CA ASP A 146 15.24 7.22 19.47
C ASP A 146 16.64 7.81 19.65
#